data_AF-X6N0T8-F1
#
_entry.id   AF-X6N0T8-F1
#
_cell.length_a   1.000
_cell.length_b   1.000
_cell.length_c   1.000
_cell.angle_alpha   90.00
_cell.angle_beta   90.00
_cell.angle_gamma   90.00
#
_symmetry.space_group_name_H-M   'P 1'
#
loop_
_entity.id
_entity.type
_entity.pdbx_description
1 polymer ?
#
loop_
_entity_poly.entity_id
_entity_poly.type
_entity_poly.pdbx_seq_one_letter_code
_entity_poly.pdbx_strand_id
1 'polypeptide(L)'
;MIAQSFGRSSGEFIPIKLCRMLRLKIQPLLLDGNINSLATIIHNCYDTFWVAGIKFVRMIMCLSFHNSNFMFEALQDIVEYSWTRIYLFRKNLNKNKQDKNDPRSFSFPLTFYQFDWIAARAFRHAIGDKHKGQFGQDFHKSLEKWEKLTWKSVQCLKDRDIFTQMTDKAAMAHSQLWDFDFEQNSFLVLLKYGAKDILF
;
A
#
# COMPACT_ATOMS: atom_id res chain seq x y z
N MET A 1 15.61 40.19 9.25
CA MET A 1 15.86 38.90 9.92
C MET A 1 15.22 37.80 9.10
N ILE A 2 16.09 36.96 8.54
CA ILE A 2 15.90 35.56 8.11
C ILE A 2 14.54 35.21 7.47
N ALA A 3 14.52 35.26 6.14
CA ALA A 3 13.67 34.41 5.32
C ALA A 3 13.97 32.94 5.68
N GLN A 4 13.00 32.25 6.29
CA GLN A 4 13.06 30.80 6.39
C GLN A 4 12.47 30.20 5.11
N SER A 5 13.40 29.67 4.33
CA SER A 5 13.27 28.83 3.16
C SER A 5 12.08 27.86 3.21
N PHE A 6 11.04 28.17 2.44
CA PHE A 6 10.17 27.16 1.82
C PHE A 6 10.98 26.44 0.73
N GLY A 7 11.94 25.63 1.16
CA GLY A 7 12.97 25.00 0.32
C GLY A 7 12.86 23.49 0.21
N ARG A 8 11.64 22.94 0.20
CA ARG A 8 11.40 21.58 -0.32
C ARG A 8 10.28 21.68 -1.32
N SER A 9 10.59 21.40 -2.58
CA SER A 9 9.58 21.31 -3.62
C SER A 9 8.43 20.43 -3.12
N SER A 10 7.19 20.88 -3.32
CA SER A 10 5.98 20.18 -2.93
C SER A 10 5.93 18.71 -3.42
N GLY A 11 6.75 18.37 -4.42
CA GLY A 11 6.99 17.01 -4.90
C GLY A 11 7.62 16.06 -3.86
N GLU A 12 8.71 16.42 -3.19
CA GLU A 12 9.35 15.45 -2.26
C GLU A 12 8.53 15.18 -0.99
N PHE A 13 7.58 16.07 -0.65
CA PHE A 13 6.77 15.96 0.56
C PHE A 13 5.82 14.75 0.55
N ILE A 14 5.28 14.39 -0.61
CA ILE A 14 4.23 13.37 -0.74
C ILE A 14 4.81 11.95 -0.58
N PRO A 15 5.89 11.55 -1.29
CA PRO A 15 6.53 10.26 -1.08
C PRO A 15 7.04 10.11 0.36
N ILE A 16 7.65 11.16 0.94
CA ILE A 16 8.13 11.13 2.33
C ILE A 16 6.97 10.92 3.32
N LYS A 17 5.83 11.59 3.14
CA LYS A 17 4.67 11.45 4.03
C LYS A 17 4.00 10.09 3.88
N LEU A 18 3.86 9.59 2.66
CA LEU A 18 3.30 8.25 2.37
C LEU A 18 4.21 7.14 2.89
N CYS A 19 5.51 7.21 2.61
CA CYS A 19 6.50 6.25 3.12
C CYS A 19 6.60 6.28 4.65
N ARG A 20 6.53 7.47 5.29
CA ARG A 20 6.45 7.58 6.76
C ARG A 20 5.18 6.95 7.34
N MET A 21 4.07 6.97 6.63
CA MET A 21 2.83 6.35 7.09
C MET A 21 2.83 4.82 6.89
N LEU A 22 3.42 4.34 5.79
CA LEU A 22 3.56 2.90 5.53
C LEU A 22 4.60 2.24 6.42
N ARG A 23 5.56 3.04 6.92
CA ARG A 23 6.51 2.66 7.98
C ARG A 23 5.85 1.96 9.17
N LEU A 24 4.60 2.29 9.49
CA LEU A 24 3.86 1.81 10.66
C LEU A 24 3.01 0.55 10.39
N LYS A 25 2.86 0.11 9.13
CA LYS A 25 1.88 -0.91 8.76
C LYS A 25 2.44 -2.26 8.30
N ILE A 26 3.72 -2.35 7.97
CA ILE A 26 4.37 -3.64 7.74
C ILE A 26 4.64 -4.25 9.12
N GLN A 27 3.62 -4.87 9.69
CA GLN A 27 3.74 -5.64 10.93
C GLN A 27 4.45 -6.95 10.59
N PRO A 28 5.69 -7.16 11.04
CA PRO A 28 6.47 -8.32 10.60
C PRO A 28 5.82 -9.65 10.96
N LEU A 29 5.09 -9.72 12.07
CA LEU A 29 4.34 -10.92 12.48
C LEU A 29 3.28 -11.36 11.46
N LEU A 30 2.68 -10.43 10.73
CA LEU A 30 1.65 -10.73 9.72
C LEU A 30 2.24 -11.21 8.39
N LEU A 31 3.54 -11.01 8.19
CA LEU A 31 4.26 -11.36 6.97
C LEU A 31 5.20 -12.55 7.15
N ASP A 32 5.33 -13.09 8.37
CA ASP A 32 6.24 -14.19 8.64
C ASP A 32 5.67 -15.53 8.15
N GLY A 33 6.35 -16.14 7.17
CA GLY A 33 6.06 -17.45 6.58
C GLY A 33 6.30 -18.62 7.53
N ASN A 34 6.92 -18.40 8.68
CA ASN A 34 7.01 -19.42 9.72
C ASN A 34 5.76 -19.50 10.59
N ILE A 35 4.92 -18.46 10.57
CA ILE A 35 3.70 -18.35 11.37
C ILE A 35 2.46 -18.41 10.48
N ASN A 36 2.54 -17.81 9.29
CA ASN A 36 1.40 -17.61 8.40
C ASN A 36 1.55 -18.44 7.12
N SER A 37 0.41 -18.91 6.61
CA SER A 37 0.35 -19.51 5.27
C SER A 37 0.69 -18.47 4.20
N LEU A 38 1.14 -18.94 3.03
CA LEU A 38 1.38 -18.07 1.87
C LEU A 38 0.13 -17.24 1.52
N ALA A 39 -1.05 -17.85 1.57
CA ALA A 39 -2.32 -17.18 1.30
C ALA A 39 -2.60 -16.03 2.28
N THR A 40 -2.35 -16.24 3.58
CA THR A 40 -2.49 -15.21 4.61
C THR A 40 -1.53 -14.05 4.37
N ILE A 41 -0.29 -14.34 3.98
CA ILE A 41 0.72 -13.31 3.68
C ILE A 41 0.32 -12.49 2.45
N ILE A 42 -0.17 -13.13 1.39
CA ILE A 42 -0.69 -12.45 0.20
C ILE A 42 -1.83 -11.49 0.58
N HIS A 43 -2.78 -11.95 1.40
CA HIS A 43 -3.88 -11.12 1.89
C HIS A 43 -3.38 -9.92 2.70
N ASN A 44 -2.50 -10.14 3.68
CA ASN A 44 -1.97 -9.07 4.53
C ASN A 44 -1.18 -8.02 3.71
N CYS A 45 -0.42 -8.46 2.70
CA CYS A 45 0.24 -7.55 1.76
C CYS A 45 -0.79 -6.73 0.96
N TYR A 46 -1.78 -7.39 0.37
CA TYR A 46 -2.81 -6.74 -0.43
C TYR A 46 -3.57 -5.68 0.38
N ASP A 47 -4.04 -6.02 1.58
CA ASP A 47 -4.81 -5.10 2.43
C ASP A 47 -3.96 -3.89 2.85
N THR A 48 -2.69 -4.11 3.15
CA THR A 48 -1.75 -3.03 3.48
C THR A 48 -1.62 -2.04 2.34
N PHE A 49 -1.41 -2.53 1.11
CA PHE A 49 -1.28 -1.68 -0.08
C PHE A 49 -2.59 -1.06 -0.52
N TRP A 50 -3.72 -1.75 -0.32
CA TRP A 50 -5.02 -1.18 -0.61
C TRP A 50 -5.30 0.03 0.28
N VAL A 51 -5.09 -0.10 1.61
CA VAL A 51 -5.22 1.03 2.53
C VAL A 51 -4.22 2.15 2.21
N ALA A 52 -3.01 1.79 1.76
CA ALA A 52 -2.03 2.76 1.28
C ALA A 52 -2.56 3.55 0.08
N GLY A 53 -3.17 2.87 -0.89
CA GLY A 53 -3.82 3.47 -2.05
C GLY A 53 -4.94 4.42 -1.66
N ILE A 54 -5.81 4.05 -0.72
CA ILE A 54 -6.88 4.94 -0.25
C ILE A 54 -6.33 6.22 0.36
N LYS A 55 -5.26 6.11 1.16
CA LYS A 55 -4.60 7.27 1.75
C LYS A 55 -3.88 8.11 0.71
N PHE A 56 -3.27 7.48 -0.28
CA PHE A 56 -2.68 8.14 -1.43
C PHE A 56 -3.72 9.01 -2.15
N VAL A 57 -4.88 8.43 -2.50
CA VAL A 57 -6.00 9.18 -3.10
C VAL A 57 -6.37 10.40 -2.27
N ARG A 58 -6.59 10.22 -0.96
CA ARG A 58 -6.93 11.33 -0.05
C ARG A 58 -5.86 12.43 -0.02
N MET A 59 -4.58 12.08 -0.06
CA MET A 59 -3.52 13.07 -0.09
C MET A 59 -3.46 13.82 -1.43
N ILE A 60 -3.57 13.10 -2.54
CA ILE A 60 -3.55 13.69 -3.89
C ILE A 60 -4.72 14.65 -4.08
N MET A 61 -5.93 14.28 -3.64
CA MET A 61 -7.11 15.15 -3.71
C MET A 61 -6.94 16.49 -2.98
N CYS A 62 -6.02 16.58 -2.02
CA CYS A 62 -5.72 17.82 -1.30
C CYS A 62 -4.63 18.68 -1.98
N LEU A 63 -4.10 18.26 -3.12
CA LEU A 63 -3.04 18.98 -3.84
C LEU A 63 -3.63 19.85 -4.95
N SER A 64 -2.99 21.00 -5.17
CA SER A 64 -3.33 21.93 -6.24
C SER A 64 -2.82 21.49 -7.62
N PHE A 65 -1.92 20.51 -7.70
CA PHE A 65 -1.29 20.07 -8.95
C PHE A 65 -1.21 18.54 -9.04
N HIS A 66 -1.63 18.00 -10.19
CA HIS A 66 -1.75 16.58 -10.47
C HIS A 66 -0.83 16.18 -11.62
N ASN A 67 0.42 15.80 -11.33
CA ASN A 67 1.34 15.24 -12.32
C ASN A 67 1.30 13.71 -12.30
N SER A 68 0.83 13.11 -13.38
CA SER A 68 0.67 11.65 -13.52
C SER A 68 1.95 10.85 -13.30
N ASN A 69 3.08 11.32 -13.83
CA ASN A 69 4.36 10.61 -13.71
C ASN A 69 4.83 10.61 -12.26
N PHE A 70 4.83 11.79 -11.63
CA PHE A 70 5.20 11.93 -10.22
C PHE A 70 4.29 11.10 -9.30
N MET A 71 2.98 11.12 -9.54
CA MET A 71 2.01 10.31 -8.79
C MET A 71 2.28 8.82 -8.92
N PHE A 72 2.66 8.37 -10.12
CA PHE A 72 2.98 6.98 -10.39
C PHE A 72 4.31 6.56 -9.75
N GLU A 73 5.36 7.38 -9.88
CA GLU A 73 6.66 7.20 -9.22
C GLU A 73 6.48 7.08 -7.69
N ALA A 74 5.63 7.93 -7.10
CA ALA A 74 5.34 7.86 -5.67
C ALA A 74 4.74 6.51 -5.23
N LEU A 75 3.93 5.85 -6.07
CA LEU A 75 3.43 4.49 -5.79
C LEU A 75 4.55 3.44 -5.88
N GLN A 76 5.47 3.58 -6.82
CA GLN A 76 6.61 2.67 -6.96
C GLN A 76 7.58 2.80 -5.77
N ASP A 77 7.90 4.03 -5.39
CA ASP A 77 8.74 4.34 -4.22
C ASP A 77 8.20 3.69 -2.93
N ILE A 78 6.88 3.70 -2.78
CA ILE A 78 6.18 3.05 -1.67
C ILE A 78 6.46 1.55 -1.63
N VAL A 79 6.39 0.88 -2.78
CA VAL A 79 6.63 -0.57 -2.88
C VAL A 79 8.09 -0.88 -2.59
N GLU A 80 9.01 -0.16 -3.20
CA GLU A 80 10.46 -0.34 -3.00
C GLU A 80 10.87 -0.09 -1.54
N TYR A 81 10.33 0.96 -0.93
CA TYR A 81 10.55 1.24 0.49
C TYR A 81 10.04 0.09 1.36
N SER A 82 8.83 -0.39 1.08
CA SER A 82 8.20 -1.49 1.82
C SER A 82 9.00 -2.78 1.71
N TRP A 83 9.46 -3.13 0.50
CA TRP A 83 10.30 -4.28 0.25
C TRP A 83 11.65 -4.18 0.99
N THR A 84 12.31 -3.03 0.88
CA THR A 84 13.59 -2.78 1.57
C THR A 84 13.45 -2.95 3.07
N ARG A 85 12.32 -2.53 3.65
CA ARG A 85 12.03 -2.68 5.08
C ARG A 85 11.88 -4.14 5.50
N ILE A 86 11.19 -4.95 4.71
CA ILE A 86 11.07 -6.39 4.94
C ILE A 86 12.46 -7.05 4.90
N TYR A 87 13.28 -6.68 3.91
CA TYR A 87 14.65 -7.19 3.77
C TYR A 87 15.56 -6.80 4.94
N LEU A 88 15.50 -5.53 5.37
CA LEU A 88 16.25 -5.04 6.53
C LEU A 88 15.80 -5.74 7.83
N PHE A 89 14.50 -5.98 7.99
CA PHE A 89 13.97 -6.71 9.13
C PHE A 89 14.51 -8.15 9.17
N ARG A 90 14.45 -8.87 8.04
CA ARG A 90 15.04 -10.20 7.87
C ARG A 90 16.54 -10.20 8.21
N LYS A 91 17.29 -9.23 7.70
CA LYS A 91 18.73 -9.09 7.95
C LYS A 91 19.05 -8.83 9.43
N ASN A 92 18.29 -7.96 10.09
CA ASN A 92 18.53 -7.59 11.49
C ASN A 92 18.20 -8.74 12.45
N LEU A 93 17.13 -9.50 12.22
CA LEU A 93 16.83 -10.69 13.02
C LEU A 93 17.88 -11.79 12.83
N ASN A 94 18.40 -11.96 11.61
CA ASN A 94 19.42 -12.96 11.34
C ASN A 94 20.81 -12.56 11.88
N LYS A 95 21.11 -11.26 12.03
CA LYS A 95 22.36 -10.77 12.63
C LYS A 95 22.44 -10.96 14.14
N ASN A 96 21.30 -11.00 14.82
CA ASN A 96 21.23 -11.21 16.27
C ASN A 96 21.28 -12.69 16.66
N LYS A 97 21.49 -13.60 15.69
CA LYS A 97 21.66 -15.03 15.95
C LYS A 97 23.09 -15.31 16.42
N GLN A 98 23.23 -15.66 17.70
CA GLN A 98 24.44 -16.35 18.20
C GLN A 98 24.42 -17.85 17.83
N ASP A 99 23.26 -18.40 17.42
CA ASP A 99 23.12 -19.82 17.13
C ASP A 99 22.41 -20.07 15.78
N LYS A 100 22.99 -20.91 14.93
CA LYS A 100 22.54 -21.12 13.53
C LYS A 100 21.19 -21.86 13.42
N ASN A 101 20.74 -22.49 14.51
CA ASN A 101 19.56 -23.35 14.53
C ASN A 101 18.33 -22.75 15.26
N ASP A 102 18.32 -21.43 15.53
CA ASP A 102 17.18 -20.81 16.22
C ASP A 102 15.92 -20.76 15.31
N PRO A 103 14.78 -21.38 15.70
CA PRO A 103 13.51 -21.37 14.96
C PRO A 103 12.86 -19.98 14.81
N ARG A 104 13.43 -18.93 15.44
CA ARG A 104 12.92 -17.55 15.40
C ARG A 104 13.38 -16.71 14.19
N SER A 105 13.92 -17.30 13.12
CA SER A 105 14.20 -16.52 11.90
C SER A 105 12.91 -16.02 11.27
N PHE A 106 12.87 -14.77 10.83
CA PHE A 106 11.78 -14.29 9.99
C PHE A 106 11.92 -14.86 8.57
N SER A 107 10.85 -15.48 8.07
CA SER A 107 10.77 -15.98 6.70
C SER A 107 9.79 -15.11 5.90
N PHE A 108 10.20 -14.60 4.75
CA PHE A 108 9.27 -13.93 3.82
C PHE A 108 9.22 -14.74 2.53
N PRO A 109 8.09 -15.39 2.20
CA PRO A 109 8.02 -16.37 1.12
C PRO A 109 7.80 -15.74 -0.27
N LEU A 110 7.60 -14.43 -0.36
CA LEU A 110 7.36 -13.74 -1.62
C LEU A 110 8.66 -13.21 -2.24
N THR A 111 8.78 -13.37 -3.55
CA THR A 111 9.75 -12.63 -4.38
C THR A 111 9.31 -11.17 -4.55
N PHE A 112 10.24 -10.31 -5.00
CA PHE A 112 9.90 -8.92 -5.27
C PHE A 112 8.80 -8.80 -6.33
N TYR A 113 8.87 -9.56 -7.42
CA TYR A 113 7.86 -9.49 -8.49
C TYR A 113 6.45 -9.87 -8.01
N GLN A 114 6.32 -10.87 -7.12
CA GLN A 114 5.03 -11.23 -6.52
C GLN A 114 4.52 -10.11 -5.60
N PHE A 115 5.41 -9.57 -4.77
CA PHE A 115 5.08 -8.47 -3.87
C PHE A 115 4.66 -7.21 -4.63
N ASP A 116 5.40 -6.89 -5.70
CA ASP A 116 5.16 -5.76 -6.60
C ASP A 116 3.82 -5.91 -7.34
N TRP A 117 3.52 -7.12 -7.84
CA TRP A 117 2.22 -7.40 -8.45
C TRP A 117 1.06 -7.24 -7.45
N ILE A 118 1.19 -7.77 -6.23
CA ILE A 118 0.17 -7.63 -5.18
C ILE A 118 -0.07 -6.15 -4.89
N ALA A 119 0.99 -5.35 -4.80
CA ALA A 119 0.90 -3.91 -4.57
C ALA A 119 0.22 -3.19 -5.74
N ALA A 120 0.64 -3.46 -6.99
CA ALA A 120 0.06 -2.87 -8.18
C ALA A 120 -1.44 -3.16 -8.31
N ARG A 121 -1.85 -4.42 -8.07
CA ARG A 121 -3.26 -4.82 -8.09
C ARG A 121 -4.05 -4.15 -6.97
N ALA A 122 -3.50 -4.11 -5.76
CA ALA A 122 -4.13 -3.42 -4.63
C ALA A 122 -4.31 -1.92 -4.89
N PHE A 123 -3.30 -1.24 -5.45
CA PHE A 123 -3.40 0.17 -5.85
C PHE A 123 -4.41 0.39 -6.96
N ARG A 124 -4.45 -0.49 -7.97
CA ARG A 124 -5.45 -0.42 -9.03
C ARG A 124 -6.86 -0.56 -8.46
N HIS A 125 -7.10 -1.47 -7.53
CA HIS A 125 -8.43 -1.61 -6.91
C HIS A 125 -8.77 -0.47 -5.95
N ALA A 126 -7.78 0.04 -5.23
CA ALA A 126 -7.91 1.17 -4.30
C ALA A 126 -8.21 2.50 -5.00
N ILE A 127 -7.51 2.78 -6.10
CA ILE A 127 -7.64 4.02 -6.85
C ILE A 127 -8.78 3.88 -7.86
N GLY A 128 -8.76 2.77 -8.61
CA GLY A 128 -9.89 2.20 -9.34
C GLY A 128 -10.71 3.15 -10.18
N ASP A 129 -11.90 2.66 -10.53
CA ASP A 129 -12.85 3.40 -11.36
C ASP A 129 -13.52 4.53 -10.60
N LYS A 130 -13.64 4.39 -9.26
CA LYS A 130 -14.25 5.38 -8.37
C LYS A 130 -13.51 6.72 -8.38
N HIS A 131 -12.20 6.71 -8.64
CA HIS A 131 -11.39 7.94 -8.72
C HIS A 131 -10.90 8.28 -10.14
N LYS A 132 -11.49 7.68 -11.18
CA LYS A 132 -11.13 7.94 -12.59
C LYS A 132 -11.19 9.41 -13.00
N GLY A 133 -12.04 10.22 -12.38
CA GLY A 133 -12.15 11.64 -12.66
C GLY A 133 -11.04 12.48 -12.01
N GLN A 134 -10.45 11.99 -10.93
CA GLN A 134 -9.43 12.68 -10.13
C GLN A 134 -8.00 12.37 -10.63
N PHE A 135 -7.82 11.24 -11.31
CA PHE A 135 -6.55 10.87 -11.91
C PHE A 135 -6.65 10.92 -13.43
N GLY A 136 -5.64 11.49 -14.09
CA GLY A 136 -5.61 11.56 -15.56
C GLY A 136 -5.62 10.16 -16.21
N GLN A 137 -6.10 10.07 -17.45
CA GLN A 137 -6.15 8.80 -18.20
C GLN A 137 -4.77 8.13 -18.30
N ASP A 138 -3.71 8.91 -18.42
CA ASP A 138 -2.33 8.41 -18.52
C ASP A 138 -1.87 7.74 -17.23
N PHE A 139 -2.28 8.26 -16.07
CA PHE A 139 -1.98 7.63 -14.78
C PHE A 139 -2.64 6.24 -14.70
N HIS A 140 -3.92 6.14 -15.07
CA HIS A 140 -4.62 4.85 -15.07
C HIS A 140 -4.01 3.86 -16.06
N LYS A 141 -3.62 4.30 -17.26
CA LYS A 141 -2.92 3.46 -18.24
C LYS A 141 -1.59 2.95 -17.69
N SER A 142 -0.82 3.80 -17.01
CA SER A 142 0.44 3.40 -16.39
C SER A 142 0.23 2.38 -15.27
N LEU A 143 -0.77 2.59 -14.41
CA LEU A 143 -1.13 1.67 -13.33
C LEU A 143 -1.59 0.30 -13.85
N GLU A 144 -2.45 0.29 -14.87
CA GLU A 144 -2.90 -0.95 -15.52
C GLU A 144 -1.74 -1.67 -16.24
N LYS A 145 -0.87 -0.92 -16.91
CA LYS A 145 0.32 -1.47 -17.56
C LYS A 145 1.26 -2.10 -16.54
N TRP A 146 1.50 -1.45 -15.40
CA TRP A 146 2.35 -1.96 -14.33
C TRP A 146 1.84 -3.30 -13.79
N GLU A 147 0.56 -3.39 -13.43
CA GLU A 147 -0.05 -4.64 -12.97
C GLU A 147 0.04 -5.75 -14.03
N LYS A 148 -0.24 -5.43 -15.30
CA LYS A 148 -0.13 -6.40 -16.40
C LYS A 148 1.30 -6.90 -16.59
N LEU A 149 2.29 -6.03 -16.48
CA LEU A 149 3.70 -6.39 -16.65
C LEU A 149 4.17 -7.28 -15.51
N THR A 150 3.84 -6.94 -14.26
CA THR A 150 4.22 -7.75 -13.09
C THR A 150 3.48 -9.08 -13.05
N TRP A 151 2.23 -9.14 -13.56
CA TRP A 151 1.49 -10.39 -13.68
C TRP A 151 2.17 -11.40 -14.60
N LYS A 152 2.74 -10.95 -15.73
CA LYS A 152 3.50 -11.83 -16.64
C LYS A 152 4.65 -12.54 -15.92
N SER A 153 5.29 -11.86 -14.96
CA SER A 153 6.35 -12.46 -14.15
C SER A 153 5.82 -13.50 -13.15
N VAL A 154 4.56 -13.39 -12.71
CA VAL A 154 3.91 -14.32 -11.78
C VAL A 154 3.32 -15.54 -12.50
N GLN A 155 2.92 -15.42 -13.77
CA GLN A 155 2.28 -16.50 -14.55
C GLN A 155 3.11 -17.77 -14.68
N CYS A 156 4.43 -17.69 -14.54
CA CYS A 156 5.35 -18.82 -14.59
C CYS A 156 5.34 -19.68 -13.30
N LEU A 157 4.55 -19.30 -12.28
CA LEU A 157 4.52 -19.96 -10.98
C LEU A 157 3.37 -20.96 -10.86
N LYS A 158 3.59 -22.01 -10.07
CA LYS A 158 2.58 -23.05 -9.79
C LYS A 158 1.37 -22.52 -9.00
N ASP A 159 1.61 -21.54 -8.12
CA ASP A 159 0.59 -21.02 -7.20
C ASP A 159 -0.16 -19.79 -7.72
N ARG A 160 -0.08 -19.50 -9.03
CA ARG A 160 -0.63 -18.25 -9.62
C ARG A 160 -2.10 -18.02 -9.29
N ASP A 161 -2.90 -19.08 -9.23
CA ASP A 161 -4.34 -18.98 -8.98
C ASP A 161 -4.63 -18.49 -7.55
N ILE A 162 -3.76 -18.80 -6.58
CA ILE A 162 -3.85 -18.30 -5.21
C ILE A 162 -3.71 -16.78 -5.20
N PHE A 163 -2.77 -16.24 -5.98
CA PHE A 163 -2.55 -14.79 -6.08
C PHE A 163 -3.79 -14.08 -6.63
N THR A 164 -4.38 -14.59 -7.71
CA THR A 164 -5.60 -14.01 -8.31
C THR A 164 -6.80 -14.14 -7.37
N GLN A 165 -7.09 -15.35 -6.88
CA GLN A 165 -8.28 -15.60 -6.08
C GLN A 165 -8.29 -14.77 -4.80
N MET A 166 -7.17 -14.68 -4.09
CA MET A 166 -7.11 -13.96 -2.82
C MET A 166 -7.23 -12.45 -3.01
N THR A 167 -6.55 -11.89 -4.02
CA THR A 167 -6.62 -10.45 -4.30
C THR A 167 -7.99 -10.02 -4.82
N ASP A 168 -8.66 -10.85 -5.63
CA ASP A 168 -10.00 -10.55 -6.14
C ASP A 168 -11.09 -10.71 -5.09
N LYS A 169 -10.97 -11.72 -4.22
CA LYS A 169 -11.85 -11.83 -3.05
C LYS A 169 -11.75 -10.59 -2.16
N ALA A 170 -10.54 -10.10 -1.94
CA ALA A 170 -10.32 -8.87 -1.17
C ALA A 170 -10.84 -7.63 -1.92
N ALA A 171 -10.66 -7.55 -3.24
CA ALA A 171 -11.24 -6.49 -4.06
C ALA A 171 -12.76 -6.42 -3.93
N MET A 172 -13.45 -7.56 -4.00
CA MET A 172 -14.90 -7.63 -3.81
C MET A 172 -15.31 -7.17 -2.41
N ALA A 173 -14.65 -7.67 -1.37
CA ALA A 173 -14.91 -7.25 0.01
C ALA A 173 -14.67 -5.75 0.22
N HIS A 174 -13.61 -5.21 -0.37
CA HIS A 174 -13.28 -3.79 -0.30
C HIS A 174 -14.23 -2.91 -1.12
N SER A 175 -14.72 -3.37 -2.27
CA SER A 175 -15.79 -2.69 -3.00
C SER A 175 -17.03 -2.60 -2.13
N GLN A 176 -17.43 -3.70 -1.48
CA GLN A 176 -18.55 -3.69 -0.54
C GLN A 176 -18.34 -2.69 0.59
N LEU A 177 -17.13 -2.56 1.15
CA LEU A 177 -16.83 -1.54 2.17
C LEU A 177 -16.88 -0.10 1.61
N TRP A 178 -16.52 0.09 0.33
CA TRP A 178 -16.64 1.39 -0.35
C TRP A 178 -18.07 1.75 -0.70
N ASP A 179 -18.87 0.76 -1.04
CA ASP A 179 -20.29 0.88 -1.38
C ASP A 179 -21.14 0.96 -0.10
N PHE A 180 -20.63 0.44 1.01
CA PHE A 180 -21.10 0.71 2.37
C PHE A 180 -20.78 2.16 2.82
N ASP A 181 -20.54 3.08 1.88
CA ASP A 181 -20.46 4.52 2.15
C ASP A 181 -21.74 4.95 2.88
N PHE A 182 -21.65 5.02 4.22
CA PHE A 182 -22.36 5.93 5.14
C PHE A 182 -23.70 6.47 4.62
N GLU A 183 -24.60 5.59 4.18
CA GLU A 183 -26.00 5.93 4.03
C GLU A 183 -26.51 6.24 5.44
N GLN A 184 -26.55 7.53 5.75
CA GLN A 184 -27.11 8.17 6.92
C GLN A 184 -26.25 8.23 8.22
N ASN A 185 -25.99 9.47 8.65
CA ASN A 185 -25.84 9.92 10.06
C ASN A 185 -24.49 9.82 10.81
N SER A 186 -23.41 10.46 10.35
CA SER A 186 -22.35 10.83 11.34
C SER A 186 -21.57 12.12 11.08
N PHE A 187 -21.28 12.51 9.84
CA PHE A 187 -20.44 13.70 9.61
C PHE A 187 -21.19 15.03 9.83
N LEU A 188 -22.50 15.06 9.55
CA LEU A 188 -23.36 16.19 9.90
C LEU A 188 -23.75 16.23 11.39
N VAL A 189 -23.63 15.11 12.12
CA VAL A 189 -23.86 15.07 13.58
C VAL A 189 -22.66 15.68 14.32
N LEU A 190 -21.43 15.45 13.86
CA LEU A 190 -20.21 16.06 14.42
C LEU A 190 -20.07 17.56 14.13
N LEU A 191 -20.73 18.07 13.10
CA LEU A 191 -20.83 19.52 12.86
C LEU A 191 -22.02 20.17 13.60
N LYS A 192 -23.05 19.39 13.97
CA LYS A 192 -24.15 19.84 14.83
C LYS A 192 -23.84 19.77 16.33
N TYR A 193 -22.98 18.84 16.75
CA TYR A 193 -22.51 18.70 18.12
C TYR A 193 -21.01 18.93 18.13
N GLY A 194 -20.65 20.16 18.50
CA GLY A 194 -19.35 20.76 18.29
C GLY A 194 -18.17 19.95 18.80
N ALA A 195 -17.03 20.23 18.17
CA ALA A 195 -15.70 19.89 18.60
C ALA A 195 -15.49 20.10 20.10
N LYS A 196 -15.67 19.03 20.87
CA LYS A 196 -14.96 18.79 22.12
C LYS A 196 -14.68 17.30 22.19
N ASP A 197 -13.38 17.02 22.20
CA ASP A 197 -12.79 15.75 22.61
C ASP A 197 -13.02 14.56 21.66
N ILE A 198 -11.96 14.17 20.95
CA ILE A 198 -11.44 12.80 20.93
C ILE A 198 -9.99 12.89 20.41
N LEU A 199 -9.07 12.99 21.36
CA LEU A 199 -7.69 12.52 21.25
C LEU A 199 -7.74 11.01 21.53
N PHE A 200 -7.28 10.17 20.59
CA PHE A 200 -6.52 8.94 20.85
C PHE A 200 -5.78 8.52 19.58
#